data_AF-A0A497P504-F1
#
_entry.id   AF-A0A497P504-F1
#
_cell.length_a   1.000
_cell.length_b   1.000
_cell.length_c   1.000
_cell.angle_alpha   90.00
_cell.angle_beta   90.00
_cell.angle_gamma   90.00
#
_symmetry.space_group_name_H-M   'P 1'
#
loop_
_entity.id
_entity.type
_entity.pdbx_description
1 polymer ?
#
loop_
_entity_poly.entity_id
_entity_poly.type
_entity_poly.pdbx_seq_one_letter_code
_entity_poly.pdbx_strand_id
1 'polypeptide(L)'
;VAGSIRRRKDRVNDIDIVVQPKPQSWIKILNEFRRRFDAVTEKQGAKLATLYVPFVSKQGEGYVQVDLYRASKRNWGILLLIRTGSAKHNIYLASLAIRKGYRLAYSKGLLNEKGEVVASKTEREVFEALGLDYIAPQDREIKKA
;
A
#
# COMPACT_ATOMS: atom_id res chain seq x y z
N VAL A 1 4.82 3.48 6.51
CA VAL A 1 3.37 3.36 6.82
C VAL A 1 2.59 3.93 5.64
N ALA A 2 1.55 3.24 5.19
CA ALA A 2 0.66 3.62 4.09
C ALA A 2 -0.77 3.84 4.65
N GLY A 3 -1.80 3.49 3.89
CA GLY A 3 -3.17 3.47 4.39
C GLY A 3 -3.73 4.84 4.74
N SER A 4 -4.82 4.79 5.51
CA SER A 4 -5.50 5.97 6.07
C SER A 4 -4.59 6.81 6.98
N ILE A 5 -3.64 6.18 7.67
CA ILE A 5 -2.61 6.85 8.49
C ILE A 5 -1.76 7.77 7.63
N ARG A 6 -1.23 7.29 6.48
CA ARG A 6 -0.41 8.13 5.59
C ARG A 6 -1.21 9.27 4.97
N ARG A 7 -2.53 9.12 4.84
CA ARG A 7 -3.44 10.19 4.41
C ARG A 7 -3.91 11.10 5.55
N ARG A 8 -3.41 10.91 6.77
CA ARG A 8 -3.73 11.70 7.97
C ARG A 8 -5.22 11.73 8.32
N LYS A 9 -5.90 10.59 8.19
CA LYS A 9 -7.28 10.49 8.71
C LYS A 9 -7.30 10.47 10.23
N ASP A 10 -8.28 11.16 10.81
CA ASP A 10 -8.48 11.22 12.27
C ASP A 10 -8.87 9.86 12.87
N ARG A 11 -9.56 9.03 12.08
CA ARG A 11 -9.97 7.66 12.45
C ARG A 11 -9.42 6.66 11.45
N VAL A 12 -8.77 5.62 11.97
CA VAL A 12 -8.14 4.55 11.19
C VAL A 12 -8.62 3.21 11.73
N ASN A 13 -8.85 2.25 10.84
CA ASN A 13 -9.37 0.92 11.21
C ASN A 13 -8.25 -0.13 11.31
N ASP A 14 -7.15 0.12 10.60
CA ASP A 14 -6.04 -0.80 10.39
C ASP A 14 -4.72 -0.03 10.18
N ILE A 15 -3.61 -0.77 10.19
CA ILE A 15 -2.27 -0.25 9.91
C ILE A 15 -1.71 -0.93 8.66
N ASP A 16 -1.66 -0.21 7.55
CA ASP A 16 -0.97 -0.66 6.33
C ASP A 16 0.52 -0.30 6.36
N ILE A 17 1.40 -1.28 6.15
CA ILE A 17 2.84 -1.06 6.05
C ILE A 17 3.36 -1.69 4.76
N VAL A 18 3.93 -0.86 3.88
CA VAL A 18 4.71 -1.35 2.75
C VAL A 18 6.15 -1.53 3.19
N VAL A 19 6.67 -2.75 3.06
CA VAL A 19 8.01 -3.16 3.50
C VAL A 19 8.82 -3.57 2.29
N GLN A 20 10.05 -3.08 2.16
CA GLN A 20 10.99 -3.49 1.12
C GLN A 20 12.12 -4.35 1.71
N PRO A 21 11.86 -5.64 1.99
CA PRO A 21 12.88 -6.50 2.58
C PRO A 21 13.97 -6.86 1.57
N LYS A 22 15.15 -7.24 2.07
CA LYS A 22 16.11 -8.00 1.26
C LYS A 22 15.46 -9.35 0.81
N PRO A 23 15.85 -9.95 -0.33
CA PRO A 23 15.14 -11.08 -0.93
C PRO A 23 14.83 -12.27 0.01
N GLN A 24 15.71 -12.57 0.96
CA GLN A 24 15.57 -13.71 1.88
C GLN A 24 15.09 -13.30 3.28
N SER A 25 14.89 -12.01 3.55
CA SER A 25 14.61 -11.51 4.91
C SER A 25 13.13 -11.44 5.25
N TRP A 26 12.22 -11.77 4.32
CA TRP A 26 10.78 -11.63 4.55
C TRP A 26 10.29 -12.45 5.74
N ILE A 27 10.60 -13.75 5.78
CA ILE A 27 10.21 -14.62 6.89
C ILE A 27 10.85 -14.18 8.21
N LYS A 28 12.12 -13.76 8.19
CA LYS A 28 12.81 -13.23 9.37
C LYS A 28 12.12 -11.98 9.93
N ILE A 29 11.69 -11.06 9.06
CA ILE A 29 10.95 -9.85 9.45
C ILE A 29 9.61 -10.21 10.08
N LEU A 30 8.85 -11.14 9.50
CA LEU A 30 7.57 -11.57 10.06
C LEU A 30 7.73 -12.22 11.43
N ASN A 31 8.73 -13.08 11.61
CA ASN A 31 9.01 -13.72 12.90
C ASN A 31 9.45 -12.70 13.95
N GLU A 32 10.29 -11.73 13.58
CA GLU A 32 10.68 -10.66 14.49
C GLU A 32 9.49 -9.79 14.87
N PHE A 33 8.63 -9.44 13.91
CA PHE A 33 7.44 -8.64 14.16
C PHE A 33 6.49 -9.34 15.14
N ARG A 34 6.21 -10.62 14.95
CA ARG A 34 5.40 -11.43 15.88
C ARG A 34 5.97 -11.39 17.29
N ARG A 35 7.26 -11.67 17.43
CA ARG A 35 7.93 -11.72 18.73
C ARG A 35 7.94 -10.35 19.42
N ARG A 36 8.16 -9.27 18.65
CA ARG A 36 8.33 -7.92 19.21
C ARG A 36 7.03 -7.31 19.68
N PHE A 37 5.92 -7.67 19.03
CA PHE A 37 4.60 -7.07 19.23
C PHE A 37 3.54 -8.06 19.72
N ASP A 38 3.94 -9.28 20.12
CA ASP A 38 3.04 -10.37 20.51
C ASP A 38 1.90 -10.60 19.50
N ALA A 39 2.24 -10.47 18.20
CA ALA A 39 1.25 -10.42 17.13
C ALA A 39 0.78 -11.82 16.72
N VAL A 40 -0.54 -12.00 16.62
CA VAL A 40 -1.16 -13.23 16.13
C VAL A 40 -1.28 -13.17 14.61
N THR A 41 -0.87 -14.21 13.89
CA THR A 41 -0.97 -14.24 12.42
C THR A 41 -2.33 -14.74 11.99
N GLU A 42 -3.04 -13.94 11.19
CA GLU A 42 -4.25 -14.38 10.49
C GLU A 42 -3.89 -14.97 9.12
N LYS A 43 -3.01 -14.29 8.38
CA LYS A 43 -2.62 -14.68 7.02
C LYS A 43 -1.14 -14.44 6.79
N GLN A 44 -0.46 -15.40 6.16
CA GLN A 44 0.91 -15.23 5.69
C GLN A 44 1.06 -15.74 4.26
N GLY A 45 1.55 -14.88 3.37
CA GLY A 45 1.94 -15.23 2.02
C GLY A 45 3.26 -14.57 1.61
N ALA A 46 3.69 -14.87 0.39
CA ALA A 46 4.94 -14.34 -0.16
C ALA A 46 4.91 -12.81 -0.37
N LYS A 47 3.72 -12.21 -0.49
CA LYS A 47 3.51 -10.78 -0.83
C LYS A 47 2.79 -9.97 0.26
N LEU A 48 2.06 -10.64 1.16
CA LEU A 48 1.23 -10.02 2.19
C LEU A 48 1.27 -10.89 3.44
N ALA A 49 1.33 -10.27 4.61
CA ALA A 49 0.98 -10.90 5.86
C ALA A 49 0.02 -9.99 6.63
N THR A 50 -1.03 -10.57 7.18
CA THR A 50 -2.01 -9.90 8.04
C THR A 50 -1.86 -10.45 9.44
N LEU A 51 -1.62 -9.56 10.40
CA LEU A 51 -1.39 -9.90 11.79
C LEU A 51 -2.27 -9.01 12.68
N TYR A 52 -2.67 -9.53 13.83
CA TYR A 52 -3.35 -8.77 14.88
C TYR A 52 -2.36 -8.49 16.00
N VAL A 53 -2.14 -7.21 16.29
CA VAL A 53 -1.27 -6.75 17.38
C VAL A 53 -2.13 -6.38 18.58
N PRO A 54 -1.92 -6.97 19.77
CA PRO A 54 -2.62 -6.57 20.97
C PRO A 54 -2.24 -5.13 21.37
N PHE A 55 -3.19 -4.40 21.92
CA PHE A 55 -2.96 -3.08 22.51
C PHE A 55 -3.75 -2.93 23.81
N VAL A 56 -3.23 -2.05 24.69
CA VAL A 56 -3.89 -1.61 25.91
C VAL A 56 -4.05 -0.09 25.83
N SER A 57 -5.25 0.40 26.09
CA SER A 57 -5.60 1.82 26.03
C SER A 57 -6.48 2.22 27.21
N LYS A 58 -6.75 3.52 27.37
CA LYS A 58 -7.71 4.01 28.38
C LYS A 58 -9.13 3.50 28.14
N GLN A 59 -9.43 3.09 26.91
CA GLN A 59 -10.73 2.58 26.47
C GLN A 59 -10.83 1.06 26.59
N GLY A 60 -9.78 0.40 27.09
CA GLY A 60 -9.69 -1.05 27.24
C GLY A 60 -8.59 -1.66 26.36
N GLU A 61 -8.62 -2.98 26.32
CA GLU A 61 -7.66 -3.82 25.59
C GLU A 61 -8.31 -4.35 24.32
N GLY A 62 -7.50 -4.61 23.29
CA GLY A 62 -8.00 -5.12 22.04
C GLY A 62 -6.89 -5.49 21.07
N TYR A 63 -7.25 -5.68 19.82
CA TYR A 63 -6.31 -5.98 18.74
C TYR A 63 -6.47 -4.97 17.61
N VAL A 64 -5.35 -4.59 17.01
CA VAL A 64 -5.32 -3.82 15.77
C VAL A 64 -4.81 -4.69 14.64
N GLN A 65 -5.50 -4.67 13.50
CA GLN A 65 -5.04 -5.34 12.29
C GLN A 65 -3.85 -4.56 11.70
N VAL A 66 -2.78 -5.30 11.38
CA VAL A 66 -1.59 -4.80 10.69
C VAL A 66 -1.37 -5.61 9.43
N ASP A 67 -1.44 -4.93 8.28
CA ASP A 67 -1.12 -5.52 6.99
C ASP A 67 0.29 -5.14 6.56
N LEU A 68 1.14 -6.14 6.38
CA LEU A 68 2.51 -6.01 5.89
C LEU A 68 2.57 -6.41 4.41
N TYR A 69 2.72 -5.43 3.53
CA TYR A 69 2.83 -5.60 2.08
C TYR A 69 4.29 -5.64 1.64
N ARG A 70 4.73 -6.75 1.05
CA ARG A 70 6.09 -6.93 0.57
C ARG A 70 6.29 -6.28 -0.81
N ALA A 71 7.07 -5.21 -0.84
CA ALA A 71 7.61 -4.59 -2.04
C ALA A 71 9.02 -5.09 -2.38
N SER A 72 9.41 -4.84 -3.63
CA SER A 72 10.76 -4.86 -4.14
C SER A 72 11.13 -3.45 -4.62
N LYS A 73 12.41 -3.21 -4.91
CA LYS A 73 12.84 -1.94 -5.54
C LYS A 73 12.08 -1.61 -6.84
N ARG A 74 11.58 -2.63 -7.55
CA ARG A 74 10.92 -2.47 -8.85
C ARG A 74 9.46 -2.00 -8.75
N ASN A 75 8.79 -2.28 -7.63
CA ASN A 75 7.36 -2.01 -7.46
C ASN A 75 7.03 -1.24 -6.18
N TRP A 76 8.04 -0.59 -5.57
CA TRP A 76 7.86 0.21 -4.36
C TRP A 76 6.83 1.33 -4.56
N GLY A 77 6.98 2.14 -5.60
CA GLY A 77 6.13 3.29 -5.89
C GLY A 77 4.68 2.92 -6.12
N ILE A 78 4.40 1.95 -6.99
CA ILE A 78 3.03 1.50 -7.27
C ILE A 78 2.38 0.89 -6.02
N LEU A 79 3.12 0.06 -5.27
CA LEU A 79 2.55 -0.59 -4.09
C LEU A 79 2.30 0.44 -2.98
N LEU A 80 3.22 1.38 -2.78
CA LEU A 80 3.04 2.49 -1.84
C LEU A 80 1.85 3.37 -2.25
N LEU A 81 1.72 3.74 -3.52
CA LEU A 81 0.61 4.53 -4.03
C LEU A 81 -0.74 3.85 -3.77
N ILE A 82 -0.88 2.60 -4.21
CA ILE A 82 -2.14 1.85 -4.09
C ILE A 82 -2.49 1.58 -2.64
N ARG A 83 -1.52 1.24 -1.80
CA ARG A 83 -1.75 1.00 -0.37
C ARG A 83 -1.93 2.29 0.41
N THR A 84 -1.46 3.42 -0.10
CA THR A 84 -1.83 4.73 0.43
C THR A 84 -3.29 5.03 0.08
N GLY A 85 -3.78 4.61 -1.08
CA GLY A 85 -5.17 4.86 -1.49
C GLY A 85 -5.50 6.36 -1.58
N SER A 86 -6.75 6.78 -1.33
CA SER A 86 -7.92 5.96 -0.96
C SER A 86 -8.37 4.97 -2.04
N ALA A 87 -9.29 4.05 -1.73
CA ALA A 87 -9.88 3.16 -2.73
C ALA A 87 -10.51 3.94 -3.90
N LYS A 88 -11.19 5.06 -3.61
CA LYS A 88 -11.74 5.96 -4.62
C LYS A 88 -10.64 6.58 -5.49
N HIS A 89 -9.55 7.05 -4.88
CA HIS A 89 -8.41 7.57 -5.61
C HIS A 89 -7.78 6.52 -6.52
N ASN A 90 -7.61 5.29 -6.04
CA ASN A 90 -7.12 4.18 -6.87
C ASN A 90 -8.03 3.89 -8.07
N ILE A 91 -9.36 3.95 -7.88
CA ILE A 91 -10.33 3.80 -8.98
C ILE A 91 -10.15 4.93 -10.00
N TYR A 92 -10.03 6.18 -9.55
CA TYR A 92 -9.76 7.32 -10.44
C TYR A 92 -8.49 7.16 -11.26
N LEU A 93 -7.39 6.75 -10.61
CA LEU A 93 -6.12 6.48 -11.31
C LEU A 93 -6.25 5.32 -12.30
N ALA A 94 -7.02 4.28 -11.96
CA ALA A 94 -7.29 3.17 -12.87
C ALA A 94 -8.11 3.63 -14.08
N SER A 95 -9.12 4.48 -13.89
CA SER A 95 -9.90 5.07 -14.99
C SER A 95 -9.05 5.95 -15.90
N LEU A 96 -8.12 6.73 -15.34
CA LEU A 96 -7.14 7.50 -16.13
C LEU A 96 -6.20 6.59 -16.93
N ALA A 97 -5.70 5.52 -16.30
CA ALA A 97 -4.85 4.54 -16.96
C ALA A 97 -5.55 3.97 -18.21
N ILE A 98 -6.81 3.54 -18.04
CA ILE A 98 -7.61 2.98 -19.15
C ILE A 98 -7.76 3.98 -20.29
N ARG A 99 -8.06 5.26 -19.99
CA ARG A 99 -8.17 6.32 -21.02
C ARG A 99 -6.87 6.57 -21.79
N LYS A 100 -5.72 6.16 -21.24
CA LYS A 100 -4.40 6.30 -21.86
C LYS A 100 -3.89 5.00 -22.50
N GLY A 101 -4.72 3.96 -22.62
CA GLY A 101 -4.29 2.65 -23.13
C GLY A 101 -3.41 1.87 -22.15
N TYR A 102 -3.46 2.23 -20.86
CA TYR A 102 -2.70 1.56 -19.80
C TYR A 102 -3.62 0.75 -18.89
N ARG A 103 -3.01 -0.21 -18.18
CA ARG A 103 -3.64 -0.96 -17.09
C ARG A 103 -2.89 -0.76 -15.79
N LEU A 104 -3.59 -0.31 -14.75
CA LEU A 104 -3.04 -0.16 -13.41
C LEU A 104 -2.96 -1.53 -12.71
N ALA A 105 -1.78 -2.14 -12.72
CA ALA A 105 -1.53 -3.41 -12.04
C ALA A 105 -0.97 -3.19 -10.63
N TYR A 106 -1.82 -3.36 -9.61
CA TYR A 106 -1.58 -2.99 -8.21
C TYR A 106 -0.29 -3.53 -7.55
N SER A 107 0.32 -4.58 -8.11
CA SER A 107 1.57 -5.17 -7.60
C SER A 107 2.75 -5.11 -8.58
N LYS A 108 2.55 -4.57 -9.78
CA LYS A 108 3.56 -4.53 -10.85
C LYS A 108 3.87 -3.12 -11.34
N GLY A 109 2.88 -2.26 -11.53
CA GLY A 109 3.04 -0.93 -12.12
C GLY A 109 1.88 -0.55 -13.05
N LEU A 110 2.01 0.56 -13.77
CA LEU A 110 1.25 0.85 -14.98
C LEU A 110 1.81 0.02 -16.13
N LEU A 111 0.93 -0.70 -16.80
CA LEU A 111 1.27 -1.57 -17.92
C LEU A 111 0.73 -0.98 -19.22
N ASN A 112 1.51 -1.01 -20.29
CA ASN A 112 1.00 -0.72 -21.63
C ASN A 112 0.17 -1.89 -22.19
N GLU A 113 -0.35 -1.73 -23.41
CA GLU A 113 -1.13 -2.76 -24.11
C GLU A 113 -0.35 -4.08 -24.32
N LYS A 114 0.97 -4.01 -24.43
CA LYS A 114 1.87 -5.17 -24.53
C LYS A 114 2.16 -5.84 -23.19
N GLY A 115 1.65 -5.28 -22.08
CA GLY A 115 1.89 -5.78 -20.72
C GLY A 115 3.23 -5.38 -20.10
N GLU A 116 3.95 -4.44 -20.73
CA GLU A 116 5.25 -3.95 -20.26
C GLU A 116 5.07 -2.83 -19.23
N VAL A 117 5.97 -2.77 -18.24
CA VAL A 117 5.89 -1.78 -17.17
C VAL A 117 6.37 -0.41 -17.67
N VAL A 118 5.46 0.57 -17.69
CA VAL A 118 5.74 1.97 -18.04
C VAL A 118 6.20 2.77 -16.82
N ALA A 119 5.59 2.53 -15.66
CA ALA A 119 5.85 3.26 -14.42
C ALA A 119 5.51 2.40 -13.18
N SER A 120 6.36 2.39 -12.16
CA SER A 120 6.20 1.56 -10.95
C SER A 120 7.09 1.88 -9.74
N LYS A 121 8.33 2.35 -9.93
CA LYS A 121 9.36 2.47 -8.88
C LYS A 121 9.07 3.60 -7.89
N THR A 122 8.54 4.73 -8.36
CA THR A 122 8.16 5.89 -7.54
C THR A 122 6.67 6.21 -7.71
N GLU A 123 6.09 6.97 -6.76
CA GLU A 123 4.70 7.44 -6.94
C GLU A 123 4.64 8.52 -8.03
N ARG A 124 5.66 9.39 -8.09
CA ARG A 124 5.74 10.51 -9.04
C ARG A 124 5.75 10.03 -10.49
N GLU A 125 6.55 9.01 -10.84
CA GLU A 125 6.54 8.47 -12.20
C GLU A 125 5.19 7.87 -12.60
N VAL A 126 4.42 7.33 -11.64
CA VAL A 126 3.07 6.81 -11.91
C VAL A 126 2.11 7.96 -12.20
N PHE A 127 2.16 9.06 -11.44
CA PHE A 127 1.35 10.25 -11.72
C PHE A 127 1.72 10.89 -13.06
N GLU A 128 3.01 11.06 -13.35
CA GLU A 128 3.51 11.63 -14.61
C GLU A 128 3.07 10.80 -15.82
N ALA A 129 3.17 9.46 -15.75
CA ALA A 129 2.67 8.57 -16.81
C ALA A 129 1.15 8.69 -17.00
N LEU A 130 0.40 9.06 -15.97
CA LEU A 130 -1.04 9.35 -16.04
C LEU A 130 -1.36 10.79 -16.42
N GLY A 131 -0.35 11.63 -16.70
CA GLY A 131 -0.53 13.04 -17.05
C GLY A 131 -1.03 13.88 -15.89
N LEU A 132 -0.61 13.54 -14.67
CA LEU A 132 -0.95 14.25 -13.44
C LEU A 132 0.32 14.77 -12.77
N ASP A 133 0.18 15.90 -12.06
CA ASP A 133 1.15 16.30 -11.05
C ASP A 133 1.13 15.33 -9.86
N TYR A 134 2.20 15.35 -9.08
CA TYR A 134 2.26 14.57 -7.84
C TYR A 134 1.17 15.00 -6.86
N ILE A 135 0.26 14.09 -6.52
CA ILE A 135 -0.79 14.33 -5.53
C ILE A 135 -0.29 13.84 -4.16
N ALA A 136 -0.18 14.76 -3.20
CA ALA A 136 0.26 14.44 -1.86
C ALA A 136 -0.73 13.48 -1.16
N PRO A 137 -0.27 12.58 -0.27
CA PRO A 137 -1.11 11.55 0.33
C PRO A 137 -2.42 12.08 0.97
N GLN A 138 -2.36 13.22 1.66
CA GLN A 138 -3.52 13.83 2.32
C GLN A 138 -4.60 14.32 1.33
N ASP A 139 -4.23 14.58 0.08
CA ASP A 139 -5.13 15.09 -0.97
C ASP A 139 -5.72 13.96 -1.83
N ARG A 140 -5.46 12.69 -1.48
CA ARG A 140 -5.96 11.50 -2.20
C ARG A 140 -7.33 11.03 -1.72
N GLU A 141 -8.11 11.97 -1.24
CA GLU A 141 -9.53 11.81 -1.00
C GLU A 141 -10.23 12.53 -2.16
N ILE A 142 -10.95 11.77 -3.00
CA ILE A 142 -11.76 12.41 -4.04
C ILE A 142 -12.87 13.17 -3.31
N LYS A 143 -12.76 14.50 -3.25
CA LYS A 143 -13.92 15.35 -2.93
C LYS A 143 -14.98 14.98 -3.97
N LYS A 144 -16.15 14.52 -3.50
CA LYS A 144 -17.30 14.42 -4.40
C LYS A 144 -17.44 15.79 -5.08
N ALA A 145 -17.47 15.81 -6.41
CA ALA A 145 -18.08 16.90 -7.12
C ALA A 145 -19.55 16.99 -6.69
#